data_AF-A0A7S9HEC8-F1
#
_entry.id   AF-A0A7S9HEC8-F1
#
_cell.length_a   1.000
_cell.length_b   1.000
_cell.length_c   1.000
_cell.angle_alpha   90.00
_cell.angle_beta   90.00
_cell.angle_gamma   90.00
#
_symmetry.space_group_name_H-M   'P 1'
#
loop_
_entity.id
_entity.type
_entity.pdbx_description
1 polymer ?
#
loop_
_entity_poly.entity_id
_entity_poly.type
_entity_poly.pdbx_seq_one_letter_code
_entity_poly.pdbx_strand_id
1 'polypeptide(L)'
;MKRKHSKYYYGLVDENQAKTLSWRVCSALGHGVNQTAHHLVIETACAESQLGTYMDTTPNNGFGLHQLDRIGIRDTIERTRRKDYDTVRNCFGISLERITPDQVANDPLVSTILCRLKYKLVPEEIPADLLSRAVYWKRYYNTAAGKGTTEHYLASAERLLYQQQRGTHASVTTQSTKRNPIGHGVKTCLANPGRALRYPPGLMGPGKVTQLVN
;
A
#
# COMPACT_ATOMS: atom_id res chain seq x y z
N MET A 1 -35.47 5.63 -1.82
CA MET A 1 -34.06 5.71 -2.30
C MET A 1 -33.48 4.31 -2.34
N LYS A 2 -33.23 3.73 -3.52
CA LYS A 2 -32.53 2.43 -3.62
C LYS A 2 -31.04 2.68 -3.36
N ARG A 3 -30.48 2.15 -2.26
CA ARG A 3 -29.03 2.18 -2.03
C ARG A 3 -28.38 1.51 -3.25
N LYS A 4 -27.61 2.25 -4.04
CA LYS A 4 -26.69 1.66 -5.02
C LYS A 4 -25.86 0.65 -4.25
N HIS A 5 -25.94 -0.63 -4.61
CA HIS A 5 -25.04 -1.62 -4.04
C HIS A 5 -23.62 -1.17 -4.38
N SER A 6 -22.82 -0.89 -3.34
CA SER A 6 -21.41 -0.56 -3.54
C SER A 6 -20.75 -1.75 -4.21
N LYS A 7 -20.00 -1.50 -5.28
CA LYS A 7 -19.15 -2.51 -5.93
C LYS A 7 -18.08 -3.06 -4.97
N TYR A 8 -17.80 -2.31 -3.90
CA TYR A 8 -16.73 -2.58 -2.96
C TYR A 8 -17.28 -3.05 -1.61
N TYR A 9 -16.57 -4.03 -1.03
CA TYR A 9 -16.80 -4.61 0.29
C TYR A 9 -15.94 -3.92 1.36
N TYR A 10 -16.06 -4.37 2.61
CA TYR A 10 -15.21 -3.96 3.74
C TYR A 10 -15.26 -2.46 4.06
N GLY A 11 -16.43 -1.83 3.86
CA GLY A 11 -16.62 -0.39 4.11
C GLY A 11 -15.90 0.54 3.13
N LEU A 12 -15.32 -0.01 2.06
CA LEU A 12 -14.64 0.77 1.03
C LEU A 12 -15.65 1.44 0.10
N VAL A 13 -15.41 2.71 -0.21
CA VAL A 13 -16.21 3.52 -1.14
C VAL A 13 -15.69 3.36 -2.57
N ASP A 14 -14.38 3.46 -2.74
CA ASP A 14 -13.68 3.32 -4.01
C ASP A 14 -12.20 2.92 -3.82
N GLU A 15 -11.52 2.62 -4.93
CA GLU A 15 -10.10 2.26 -4.94
C GLU A 15 -9.15 3.39 -4.49
N ASN A 16 -9.54 4.66 -4.67
CA ASN A 16 -8.72 5.81 -4.28
C ASN A 16 -8.71 5.97 -2.77
N GLN A 17 -9.79 5.61 -2.08
CA GLN A 17 -9.83 5.53 -0.63
C GLN A 17 -8.77 4.53 -0.13
N ALA A 18 -8.68 3.33 -0.71
CA ALA A 18 -7.67 2.34 -0.29
C ALA A 18 -6.24 2.86 -0.47
N LYS A 19 -5.95 3.49 -1.61
CA LYS A 19 -4.64 4.14 -1.89
C LYS A 19 -4.34 5.25 -0.87
N THR A 20 -5.33 6.10 -0.59
CA THR A 20 -5.22 7.21 0.36
C THR A 20 -4.99 6.72 1.79
N LEU A 21 -5.73 5.69 2.22
CA LEU A 21 -5.56 5.09 3.55
C LEU A 21 -4.16 4.49 3.69
N SER A 22 -3.70 3.74 2.69
CA SER A 22 -2.35 3.14 2.68
C SER A 22 -1.26 4.20 2.82
N TRP A 23 -1.37 5.31 2.07
CA TRP A 23 -0.46 6.44 2.19
C TRP A 23 -0.53 7.07 3.59
N ARG A 24 -1.71 7.49 4.04
CA ARG A 24 -1.90 8.18 5.33
C ARG A 24 -1.40 7.36 6.52
N VAL A 25 -1.72 6.07 6.54
CA VAL A 25 -1.27 5.14 7.60
C VAL A 25 0.24 5.01 7.59
N CYS A 26 0.87 4.87 6.43
CA CYS A 26 2.33 4.77 6.34
C CYS A 26 3.03 6.10 6.62
N SER A 27 2.39 7.23 6.35
CA SER A 27 2.93 8.55 6.73
C SER A 27 2.93 8.75 8.25
N ALA A 28 1.94 8.21 8.97
CA ALA A 28 1.92 8.23 10.43
C ALA A 28 2.86 7.18 11.06
N LEU A 29 2.82 5.93 10.59
CA LEU A 29 3.56 4.80 11.17
C LEU A 29 4.95 4.59 10.56
N GLY A 30 5.34 5.39 9.58
CA GLY A 30 6.61 5.34 8.87
C GLY A 30 6.61 4.42 7.65
N HIS A 31 7.23 4.90 6.57
CA HIS A 31 7.29 4.23 5.27
C HIS A 31 8.41 3.17 5.14
N GLY A 32 9.19 2.93 6.21
CA GLY A 32 10.38 2.06 6.17
C GLY A 32 11.58 2.75 5.52
N VAL A 33 12.74 2.08 5.52
CA VAL A 33 14.01 2.63 5.00
C VAL A 33 13.87 3.01 3.53
N ASN A 34 13.31 2.11 2.72
CA ASN A 34 13.11 2.31 1.28
C ASN A 34 11.90 3.17 0.90
N GLN A 35 11.17 3.73 1.87
CA GLN A 35 9.94 4.52 1.66
C GLN A 35 8.79 3.76 0.93
N THR A 36 8.84 2.43 0.86
CA THR A 36 7.92 1.60 0.06
C THR A 36 6.82 0.91 0.88
N ALA A 37 6.69 1.16 2.19
CA ALA A 37 5.66 0.47 3.00
C ALA A 37 4.23 0.67 2.48
N HIS A 38 3.92 1.84 1.94
CA HIS A 38 2.60 2.14 1.40
C HIS A 38 2.28 1.32 0.14
N HIS A 39 3.29 1.04 -0.70
CA HIS A 39 3.17 0.11 -1.82
C HIS A 39 2.89 -1.31 -1.31
N LEU A 40 3.68 -1.79 -0.33
CA LEU A 40 3.47 -3.12 0.25
C LEU A 40 2.05 -3.32 0.81
N VAL A 41 1.53 -2.31 1.53
CA VAL A 41 0.19 -2.34 2.13
C VAL A 41 -0.90 -2.39 1.06
N ILE A 42 -0.89 -1.49 0.08
CA ILE A 42 -1.92 -1.47 -0.97
C ILE A 42 -1.85 -2.70 -1.87
N GLU A 43 -0.65 -3.19 -2.18
CA GLU A 43 -0.45 -4.42 -2.97
C GLU A 43 -0.94 -5.65 -2.20
N THR A 44 -0.82 -5.67 -0.87
CA THR A 44 -1.43 -6.71 -0.02
C THR A 44 -2.95 -6.70 -0.17
N ALA A 45 -3.61 -5.52 -0.15
CA ALA A 45 -5.05 -5.45 -0.42
C ALA A 45 -5.43 -5.97 -1.81
N CYS A 46 -4.59 -5.74 -2.82
CA CYS A 46 -4.79 -6.31 -4.16
C CYS A 46 -4.73 -7.85 -4.14
N ALA A 47 -3.75 -8.43 -3.47
CA ALA A 47 -3.58 -9.89 -3.41
C ALA A 47 -4.68 -10.58 -2.59
N GLU A 48 -5.11 -9.96 -1.48
CA GLU A 48 -6.01 -10.57 -0.50
C GLU A 48 -7.50 -10.41 -0.87
N SER A 49 -7.92 -9.22 -1.31
CA SER A 49 -9.34 -8.92 -1.55
C SER A 49 -9.62 -8.34 -2.94
N GLN A 50 -8.63 -8.36 -3.82
CA GLN A 50 -8.69 -7.67 -5.11
C GLN A 50 -9.06 -6.18 -4.94
N LEU A 51 -8.46 -5.53 -3.94
CA LEU A 51 -8.73 -4.14 -3.60
C LEU A 51 -10.19 -3.92 -3.16
N GLY A 52 -10.74 -4.88 -2.41
CA GLY A 52 -12.09 -4.83 -1.85
C GLY A 52 -13.21 -5.18 -2.83
N THR A 53 -12.92 -5.66 -4.04
CA THR A 53 -13.97 -6.12 -4.98
C THR A 53 -14.32 -7.59 -4.81
N TYR A 54 -13.49 -8.35 -4.08
CA TYR A 54 -13.73 -9.75 -3.79
C TYR A 54 -13.93 -9.93 -2.28
N MET A 55 -15.05 -10.56 -1.91
CA MET A 55 -15.39 -10.86 -0.52
C MET A 55 -15.00 -12.31 -0.22
N ASP A 56 -14.28 -12.54 0.88
CA ASP A 56 -14.11 -13.90 1.41
C ASP A 56 -15.44 -14.35 2.04
N THR A 57 -15.99 -15.42 1.50
CA THR A 57 -17.24 -16.04 1.96
C THR A 57 -16.98 -17.16 2.97
N THR A 58 -15.72 -17.43 3.30
CA THR A 58 -15.34 -18.49 4.23
C THR A 58 -15.65 -18.07 5.66
N PRO A 59 -16.49 -18.80 6.42
CA PRO A 59 -16.82 -18.44 7.79
C PRO A 59 -15.56 -18.33 8.67
N ASN A 60 -15.41 -17.22 9.39
CA ASN A 60 -14.31 -16.94 10.32
C ASN A 60 -12.90 -16.83 9.73
N ASN A 61 -12.77 -16.75 8.40
CA ASN A 61 -11.50 -16.47 7.74
C ASN A 61 -11.47 -15.03 7.21
N GLY A 62 -10.28 -14.42 7.25
CA GLY A 62 -9.98 -13.18 6.54
C GLY A 62 -10.88 -11.96 6.86
N PHE A 63 -10.51 -11.19 7.88
CA PHE A 63 -11.19 -9.94 8.23
C PHE A 63 -10.64 -8.75 7.44
N GLY A 64 -11.56 -8.03 6.78
CA GLY A 64 -11.32 -6.69 6.23
C GLY A 64 -10.60 -6.68 4.88
N LEU A 65 -10.24 -5.48 4.44
CA LEU A 65 -9.58 -5.24 3.15
C LEU A 65 -8.30 -6.07 2.93
N HIS A 66 -7.56 -6.35 4.01
CA HIS A 66 -6.29 -7.10 3.97
C HIS A 66 -6.42 -8.55 4.49
N GLN A 67 -7.65 -9.05 4.65
CA GLN A 67 -7.94 -10.45 5.01
C GLN A 67 -7.10 -10.99 6.19
N LEU A 68 -7.02 -10.22 7.27
CA LEU A 68 -6.29 -10.65 8.48
C LEU A 68 -7.05 -11.76 9.19
N ASP A 69 -6.39 -12.82 9.64
CA ASP A 69 -7.04 -13.81 10.49
C ASP A 69 -7.16 -13.34 11.96
N ARG A 70 -8.02 -13.99 12.76
CA ARG A 70 -8.26 -13.60 14.16
C ARG A 70 -7.00 -13.67 15.03
N ILE A 71 -6.16 -14.69 14.81
CA ILE A 71 -4.93 -14.89 15.57
C ILE A 71 -3.93 -13.80 15.21
N GLY A 72 -3.80 -13.49 13.92
CA GLY A 72 -2.96 -12.42 13.38
C GLY A 72 -3.37 -11.03 13.87
N ILE A 73 -4.67 -10.74 13.99
CA ILE A 73 -5.16 -9.49 14.60
C ILE A 73 -4.68 -9.40 16.05
N ARG A 74 -4.94 -10.45 16.85
CA ARG A 74 -4.57 -10.47 18.27
C ARG A 74 -3.06 -10.35 18.46
N ASP A 75 -2.27 -11.19 17.77
CA ASP A 75 -0.80 -11.17 17.84
C ASP A 75 -0.23 -9.81 17.44
N THR A 76 -0.80 -9.19 16.41
CA THR A 76 -0.37 -7.86 15.97
C THR A 76 -0.60 -6.81 17.06
N ILE A 77 -1.79 -6.81 17.68
CA ILE A 77 -2.13 -5.88 18.76
C ILE A 77 -1.20 -6.11 19.96
N GLU A 78 -1.07 -7.36 20.43
CA GLU A 78 -0.27 -7.72 21.61
C GLU A 78 1.21 -7.33 21.47
N ARG A 79 1.78 -7.47 20.28
CA ARG A 79 3.22 -7.21 20.03
C ARG A 79 3.53 -5.80 19.56
N THR A 80 2.50 -5.00 19.24
CA THR A 80 2.70 -3.62 18.80
C THR A 80 3.31 -2.79 19.93
N ARG A 81 4.33 -1.99 19.58
CA ARG A 81 5.06 -1.17 20.55
C ARG A 81 4.18 -0.02 21.03
N ARG A 82 4.33 0.40 22.29
CA ARG A 82 3.50 1.48 22.88
C ARG A 82 3.53 2.80 22.08
N LYS A 83 4.69 3.17 21.52
CA LYS A 83 4.80 4.36 20.65
C LYS A 83 3.86 4.32 19.45
N ASP A 84 3.63 3.12 18.90
CA ASP A 84 2.79 2.93 17.72
C ASP A 84 1.31 2.93 18.13
N TYR A 85 0.97 2.43 19.33
CA TYR A 85 -0.34 2.65 19.96
C TYR A 85 -0.68 4.14 20.08
N ASP A 86 0.23 4.92 20.66
CA ASP A 86 0.01 6.35 20.89
C ASP A 86 -0.09 7.09 19.54
N THR A 87 0.72 6.69 18.54
CA THR A 87 0.63 7.24 17.18
C THR A 87 -0.74 6.95 16.55
N VAL A 88 -1.23 5.71 16.64
CA VAL A 88 -2.55 5.35 16.09
C VAL A 88 -3.66 6.14 16.78
N ARG A 89 -3.60 6.25 18.11
CA ARG A 89 -4.58 7.01 18.89
C ARG A 89 -4.57 8.49 18.53
N ASN A 90 -3.40 9.10 18.41
CA ASN A 90 -3.26 10.54 18.16
C ASN A 90 -3.59 10.91 16.71
N CYS A 91 -3.21 10.07 15.74
CA CYS A 91 -3.40 10.36 14.31
C CYS A 91 -4.79 9.95 13.79
N PHE A 92 -5.40 8.92 14.37
CA PHE A 92 -6.65 8.33 13.84
C PHE A 92 -7.78 8.26 14.86
N GLY A 93 -7.54 8.58 16.13
CA GLY A 93 -8.57 8.49 17.18
C GLY A 93 -8.96 7.05 17.54
N ILE A 94 -8.15 6.06 17.16
CA ILE A 94 -8.45 4.64 17.34
C ILE A 94 -7.65 4.08 18.52
N SER A 95 -8.32 3.33 19.41
CA SER A 95 -7.67 2.57 20.49
C SER A 95 -7.52 1.12 20.06
N LEU A 96 -6.27 0.67 19.89
CA LEU A 96 -5.96 -0.68 19.41
C LEU A 96 -6.43 -1.77 20.40
N GLU A 97 -6.47 -1.46 21.70
CA GLU A 97 -6.89 -2.38 22.78
C GLU A 97 -8.37 -2.79 22.67
N ARG A 98 -9.18 -2.01 21.94
CA ARG A 98 -10.63 -2.20 21.82
C ARG A 98 -11.05 -2.74 20.46
N ILE A 99 -10.09 -3.04 19.57
CA ILE A 99 -10.40 -3.49 18.22
C ILE A 99 -10.98 -4.90 18.26
N THR A 100 -12.14 -5.06 17.63
CA THR A 100 -12.76 -6.37 17.40
C THR A 100 -12.58 -6.82 15.95
N PRO A 101 -12.59 -8.13 15.65
CA PRO A 101 -12.54 -8.62 14.26
C PRO A 101 -13.64 -8.05 13.36
N ASP A 102 -14.84 -7.83 13.91
CA ASP A 102 -15.95 -7.19 13.20
C ASP A 102 -15.64 -5.74 12.80
N GLN A 103 -14.95 -4.98 13.65
CA GLN A 103 -14.47 -3.65 13.29
C GLN A 103 -13.43 -3.74 12.16
N VAL A 104 -12.51 -4.69 12.23
CA VAL A 104 -11.53 -4.94 11.14
C VAL A 104 -12.23 -5.29 9.82
N ALA A 105 -13.31 -6.07 9.89
CA ALA A 105 -14.08 -6.50 8.72
C ALA A 105 -14.79 -5.34 8.01
N ASN A 106 -15.26 -4.35 8.77
CA ASN A 106 -16.14 -3.32 8.24
C ASN A 106 -15.48 -1.94 8.11
N ASP A 107 -14.31 -1.73 8.72
CA ASP A 107 -13.56 -0.48 8.65
C ASP A 107 -12.24 -0.65 7.88
N PRO A 108 -12.14 -0.10 6.66
CA PRO A 108 -10.93 -0.24 5.85
C PRO A 108 -9.73 0.49 6.45
N LEU A 109 -9.94 1.55 7.25
CA LEU A 109 -8.84 2.24 7.95
C LEU A 109 -8.24 1.33 9.02
N VAL A 110 -9.09 0.70 9.85
CA VAL A 110 -8.64 -0.24 10.89
C VAL A 110 -7.88 -1.42 10.26
N SER A 111 -8.42 -2.01 9.19
CA SER A 111 -7.73 -3.07 8.44
C SER A 111 -6.36 -2.63 7.92
N THR A 112 -6.27 -1.41 7.37
CA THR A 112 -5.00 -0.84 6.86
C THR A 112 -3.98 -0.60 7.97
N ILE A 113 -4.42 -0.09 9.13
CA ILE A 113 -3.56 0.13 10.30
C ILE A 113 -2.97 -1.19 10.78
N LEU A 114 -3.79 -2.22 10.97
CA LEU A 114 -3.33 -3.52 11.43
C LEU A 114 -2.39 -4.19 10.42
N CYS A 115 -2.68 -4.09 9.12
CA CYS A 115 -1.78 -4.58 8.07
C CYS A 115 -0.39 -3.92 8.19
N ARG A 116 -0.35 -2.59 8.32
CA ARG A 116 0.93 -1.86 8.45
C ARG A 116 1.67 -2.24 9.73
N LEU A 117 0.96 -2.37 10.85
CA LEU A 117 1.53 -2.77 12.14
C LEU A 117 2.12 -4.18 12.07
N LYS A 118 1.40 -5.14 11.47
CA LYS A 118 1.90 -6.51 11.28
C LYS A 118 3.24 -6.53 10.54
N TYR A 119 3.37 -5.78 9.45
CA TYR A 119 4.64 -5.65 8.74
C TYR A 119 5.72 -4.91 9.54
N LYS A 120 5.35 -4.03 10.47
CA LYS A 120 6.29 -3.29 11.33
C LYS A 120 6.89 -4.17 12.44
N LEU A 121 6.25 -5.29 12.76
CA LEU A 121 6.77 -6.29 13.69
C LEU A 121 7.89 -7.14 13.08
N VAL A 122 8.00 -7.15 11.76
CA VAL A 122 9.07 -7.85 11.05
C VAL A 122 10.34 -6.98 11.09
N PRO A 123 11.49 -7.52 11.54
CA PRO A 123 12.72 -6.76 11.64
C PRO A 123 13.41 -6.53 10.28
N GLU A 124 13.11 -7.38 9.28
CA GLU A 124 13.66 -7.22 7.93
C GLU A 124 13.11 -5.95 7.24
N GLU A 125 13.94 -5.35 6.40
CA GLU A 125 13.58 -4.14 5.69
C GLU A 125 12.54 -4.42 4.60
N ILE A 126 11.60 -3.48 4.43
CA ILE A 126 10.62 -3.57 3.36
C ILE A 126 11.33 -3.34 2.02
N PRO A 127 11.26 -4.29 1.06
CA PRO A 127 11.99 -4.17 -0.19
C PRO A 127 11.54 -3.00 -1.08
N ALA A 128 12.46 -2.49 -1.90
CA ALA A 128 12.23 -1.37 -2.79
C ALA A 128 11.47 -1.74 -4.08
N ASP A 129 11.68 -2.94 -4.61
CA ASP A 129 11.08 -3.41 -5.85
C ASP A 129 9.85 -4.31 -5.62
N LEU A 130 8.99 -4.39 -6.64
CA LEU A 130 7.72 -5.10 -6.59
C LEU A 130 7.90 -6.62 -6.40
N LEU A 131 8.88 -7.22 -7.07
CA LEU A 131 9.13 -8.67 -6.99
C LEU A 131 9.58 -9.06 -5.59
N SER A 132 10.55 -8.34 -5.02
CA SER A 132 11.00 -8.59 -3.65
C SER A 132 9.89 -8.34 -2.63
N ARG A 133 9.01 -7.36 -2.86
CA ARG A 133 7.81 -7.18 -2.00
C ARG A 133 6.83 -8.35 -2.10
N ALA A 134 6.66 -8.95 -3.28
CA ALA A 134 5.85 -10.17 -3.44
C ALA A 134 6.43 -11.34 -2.61
N VAL A 135 7.75 -11.55 -2.68
CA VAL A 135 8.46 -12.55 -1.87
C VAL A 135 8.29 -12.24 -0.38
N TYR A 136 8.42 -10.97 -0.01
CA TYR A 136 8.26 -10.50 1.37
C TYR A 136 6.84 -10.74 1.91
N TRP A 137 5.80 -10.39 1.15
CA TRP A 137 4.41 -10.69 1.48
C TRP A 137 4.19 -12.20 1.64
N LYS A 138 4.73 -13.02 0.73
CA LYS A 138 4.60 -14.48 0.81
C LYS A 138 5.23 -15.02 2.08
N ARG A 139 6.41 -14.52 2.46
CA ARG A 139 7.14 -14.94 3.66
C ARG A 139 6.46 -14.53 4.95
N TYR A 140 6.00 -13.27 5.06
CA TYR A 140 5.60 -12.66 6.34
C TYR A 140 4.11 -12.45 6.55
N TYR A 141 3.33 -12.45 5.47
CA TYR A 141 1.90 -12.18 5.54
C TYR A 141 1.09 -13.44 5.23
N ASN A 142 1.28 -14.00 4.03
CA ASN A 142 0.55 -15.20 3.61
C ASN A 142 1.12 -16.48 4.25
N THR A 143 2.42 -16.48 4.57
CA THR A 143 3.21 -17.62 5.07
C THR A 143 3.28 -18.81 4.11
N ALA A 144 4.13 -19.80 4.41
CA ALA A 144 4.29 -21.01 3.59
C ALA A 144 3.01 -21.86 3.53
N ALA A 145 2.20 -21.86 4.59
CA ALA A 145 0.93 -22.59 4.65
C ALA A 145 -0.20 -21.92 3.84
N GLY A 146 -0.06 -20.64 3.51
CA GLY A 146 -1.05 -19.92 2.71
C GLY A 146 -1.02 -20.37 1.25
N LYS A 147 -2.19 -20.36 0.60
CA LYS A 147 -2.36 -20.77 -0.81
C LYS A 147 -1.85 -19.73 -1.82
N GLY A 148 -1.63 -18.49 -1.38
CA GLY A 148 -1.23 -17.41 -2.26
C GLY A 148 0.19 -17.60 -2.79
N THR A 149 0.46 -17.22 -4.03
CA THR A 149 1.80 -17.29 -4.63
C THR A 149 2.35 -15.91 -4.94
N THR A 150 3.67 -15.82 -5.13
CA THR A 150 4.33 -14.59 -5.58
C THR A 150 3.76 -14.11 -6.91
N GLU A 151 3.42 -15.01 -7.81
CA GLU A 151 2.85 -14.71 -9.13
C GLU A 151 1.44 -14.14 -9.00
N HIS A 152 0.63 -14.68 -8.09
CA HIS A 152 -0.70 -14.14 -7.79
C HIS A 152 -0.63 -12.70 -7.27
N TYR A 153 0.31 -12.43 -6.37
CA TYR A 153 0.55 -11.08 -5.86
C TYR A 153 0.93 -10.11 -6.98
N LEU A 154 1.91 -10.48 -7.80
CA LEU A 154 2.37 -9.66 -8.93
C LEU A 154 1.24 -9.39 -9.92
N ALA A 155 0.52 -10.43 -10.36
CA ALA A 155 -0.58 -10.30 -11.30
C ALA A 155 -1.69 -9.40 -10.74
N SER A 156 -2.00 -9.51 -9.45
CA SER A 156 -3.01 -8.68 -8.79
C SER A 156 -2.58 -7.21 -8.70
N ALA A 157 -1.34 -6.95 -8.28
CA ALA A 157 -0.79 -5.60 -8.19
C ALA A 157 -0.69 -4.93 -9.57
N GLU A 158 -0.16 -5.64 -10.58
CA GLU A 158 -0.04 -5.12 -11.93
C GLU A 158 -1.41 -4.77 -12.53
N ARG A 159 -2.39 -5.67 -12.38
CA ARG A 159 -3.74 -5.49 -12.90
C ARG A 159 -4.45 -4.30 -12.24
N LEU A 160 -4.35 -4.16 -10.92
CA LEU A 160 -5.18 -3.22 -10.16
C LEU A 160 -4.52 -1.86 -9.92
N LEU A 161 -3.18 -1.79 -9.89
CA LEU A 161 -2.46 -0.56 -9.54
C LEU A 161 -1.62 -0.03 -10.70
N TYR A 162 -0.96 -0.91 -11.46
CA TYR A 162 0.10 -0.50 -12.40
C TYR A 162 -0.29 -0.59 -13.89
N GLN A 163 -1.49 -1.06 -14.22
CA GLN A 163 -1.96 -1.25 -15.60
C GLN A 163 -1.85 0.00 -16.48
N GLN A 164 -2.05 1.19 -15.89
CA GLN A 164 -2.02 2.48 -16.60
C GLN A 164 -0.61 2.93 -17.04
N GLN A 165 0.47 2.28 -16.56
CA GLN A 165 1.86 2.64 -16.88
C GLN A 165 2.39 1.96 -18.16
N ARG A 166 1.68 0.98 -18.73
CA ARG A 166 2.09 0.26 -19.96
C ARG A 166 1.63 0.93 -21.27
N GLY A 167 0.73 1.91 -21.20
CA GLY A 167 0.15 2.57 -22.39
C GLY A 167 0.99 3.67 -23.04
N THR A 168 2.09 4.12 -22.41
CA THR A 168 2.84 5.31 -22.87
C THR A 168 4.13 5.03 -23.66
N HIS A 169 4.42 3.78 -24.03
CA HIS A 169 5.61 3.44 -24.83
C HIS A 169 5.32 2.86 -26.23
N ALA A 170 4.05 2.77 -26.65
CA ALA A 170 3.69 2.30 -27.99
C ALA A 170 3.57 3.46 -29.00
N SER A 171 4.62 4.26 -29.19
CA SER A 171 4.77 5.20 -30.31
C SER A 171 6.23 5.62 -30.49
N VAL A 172 7.14 4.67 -30.65
CA VAL A 172 8.41 4.95 -31.32
C VAL A 172 8.45 4.04 -32.54
N THR A 173 7.70 4.45 -33.57
CA THR A 173 7.83 3.86 -34.90
C THR A 173 9.20 4.25 -35.44
N THR A 174 10.01 3.22 -35.63
CA THR A 174 11.32 3.23 -36.27
C THR A 174 11.28 4.03 -37.57
N GLN A 175 11.84 5.24 -37.59
CA GLN A 175 12.28 5.86 -38.83
C GLN A 175 13.74 5.48 -39.06
N SER A 176 13.94 4.78 -40.17
CA SER A 176 15.22 4.39 -40.76
C SER A 176 16.11 5.61 -40.99
N THR A 177 17.24 5.71 -40.28
CA THR A 177 18.33 6.63 -40.62
C THR A 177 19.46 5.86 -41.29
N LYS A 178 19.59 6.05 -42.61
CA LYS A 178 20.84 5.80 -43.34
C LYS A 178 21.92 6.77 -42.82
N ARG A 179 23.14 6.23 -42.69
CA ARG A 179 24.35 6.86 -42.15
C ARG A 179 24.86 8.01 -43.04
N ASN A 180 25.49 9.01 -42.42
CA ASN A 180 26.83 9.48 -42.84
C ASN A 180 27.55 10.20 -41.66
N PRO A 181 28.90 10.16 -41.57
CA PRO A 181 29.65 10.61 -40.39
C PRO A 181 30.27 12.01 -40.55
N ILE A 182 30.89 12.47 -39.44
CA ILE A 182 31.90 13.53 -39.26
C ILE A 182 31.38 14.78 -38.52
N GLY A 183 32.00 15.09 -37.37
CA GLY A 183 32.04 16.46 -36.82
C GLY A 183 31.97 16.61 -35.30
N HIS A 184 33.13 16.52 -34.64
CA HIS A 184 33.59 17.37 -33.52
C HIS A 184 32.61 17.85 -32.41
N GLY A 185 32.89 17.40 -31.18
CA GLY A 185 33.18 18.32 -30.07
C GLY A 185 32.09 18.62 -29.02
N VAL A 186 32.49 18.34 -27.76
CA VAL A 186 32.14 19.05 -26.50
C VAL A 186 30.96 18.53 -25.65
N LYS A 187 31.36 17.93 -24.51
CA LYS A 187 30.81 17.93 -23.13
C LYS A 187 29.29 17.85 -22.90
N THR A 188 28.86 16.89 -22.07
CA THR A 188 28.46 17.14 -20.66
C THR A 188 28.07 15.84 -19.95
N CYS A 189 28.58 15.68 -18.73
CA CYS A 189 28.13 14.70 -17.75
C CYS A 189 26.77 15.14 -17.21
N LEU A 190 25.72 14.33 -17.37
CA LEU A 190 24.50 14.47 -16.58
C LEU A 190 24.06 13.10 -16.09
N ALA A 191 24.18 12.94 -14.77
CA ALA A 191 23.47 11.95 -13.99
C ALA A 191 21.98 12.01 -14.33
N ASN A 192 21.34 10.86 -14.36
CA ASN A 192 19.91 10.73 -14.58
C ASN A 192 19.21 10.48 -13.23
N PRO A 193 18.71 11.50 -12.52
CA PRO A 193 17.77 11.30 -11.45
C PRO A 193 16.37 11.64 -11.94
N GLY A 194 15.48 10.67 -12.01
CA GLY A 194 14.06 10.99 -12.02
C GLY A 194 13.12 9.98 -12.66
N ARG A 195 12.31 9.34 -11.80
CA ARG A 195 10.87 9.64 -11.84
C ARG A 195 10.20 9.26 -10.52
N ALA A 196 10.15 10.22 -9.61
CA ALA A 196 9.18 10.17 -8.52
C ALA A 196 7.76 10.16 -9.13
N LEU A 197 6.94 9.21 -8.69
CA LEU A 197 5.50 9.18 -8.97
C LEU A 197 4.92 10.55 -8.60
N ARG A 198 4.44 11.29 -9.60
CA ARG A 198 3.70 12.53 -9.38
C ARG A 198 2.32 12.16 -8.84
N TYR A 199 2.14 12.26 -7.53
CA TYR A 199 0.82 12.36 -6.94
C TYR A 199 0.22 13.75 -7.28
N PRO A 200 -1.11 13.87 -7.47
CA PRO A 200 -1.74 15.13 -7.84
C PRO A 200 -1.50 16.21 -6.78
N PRO A 201 -1.21 17.46 -7.17
CA PRO A 201 -1.03 18.56 -6.24
C PRO A 201 -2.38 18.99 -5.67
N GLY A 202 -2.69 18.55 -4.45
CA GLY A 202 -3.91 18.93 -3.73
C GLY A 202 -3.97 18.49 -2.27
N LEU A 203 -2.88 17.95 -1.71
CA LEU A 203 -2.85 17.41 -0.34
C LEU A 203 -1.83 18.18 0.51
N MET A 204 -2.09 19.46 0.75
CA MET A 204 -1.56 20.13 1.94
C MET A 204 -2.61 20.01 3.05
N GLY A 205 -2.28 19.24 4.09
CA GLY A 205 -3.02 19.30 5.36
C GLY A 205 -2.81 20.65 6.04
N PRO A 206 -3.72 21.07 6.95
CA PRO A 206 -3.66 22.38 7.59
C PRO A 206 -2.35 22.56 8.37
N GLY A 207 -1.66 23.65 8.08
CA GLY A 207 -0.46 24.07 8.77
C GLY A 207 -0.71 24.25 10.27
N LYS A 208 0.22 23.75 11.09
CA LYS A 208 0.30 24.12 12.50
C LYS A 208 0.63 25.61 12.59
N VAL A 209 -0.32 26.41 13.04
CA VAL A 209 -0.06 27.74 13.57
C VAL A 209 0.51 27.54 14.97
N THR A 210 1.83 27.59 15.10
CA THR A 210 2.48 27.74 16.40
C THR A 210 2.42 29.22 16.74
N GLN A 211 1.50 29.63 17.62
CA GLN A 211 1.61 30.92 18.27
C GLN A 211 2.73 30.85 19.30
N LEU A 212 3.78 31.65 19.09
CA LEU A 212 4.76 31.97 20.11
C LEU A 212 4.14 33.02 21.02
N VAL A 213 3.94 32.62 22.27
CA VAL A 213 3.79 33.52 23.41
C VAL A 213 5.16 34.06 23.77
N ASN A 214 5.32 35.39 23.71
CA ASN A 214 6.01 36.25 24.67
C ASN A 214 5.88 37.70 24.21
#